data_AF-A0A669D6U1-F1
#
_entry.id   AF-A0A669D6U1-F1
#
_cell.length_a   1.000
_cell.length_b   1.000
_cell.length_c   1.000
_cell.angle_alpha   90.00
_cell.angle_beta   90.00
_cell.angle_gamma   90.00
#
_symmetry.space_group_name_H-M   'P 1'
#
loop_
_entity.id
_entity.type
_entity.pdbx_description
1 polymer ?
#
loop_
_entity_poly.entity_id
_entity_poly.type
_entity_poly.pdbx_seq_one_letter_code
_entity_poly.pdbx_strand_id
1 'polypeptide(L)'
;MRVCKNMIWRFCQETDGSNILQCLKQNKNSEWMDPKCKRMIINRQLTQNTDYRLNPVLRRACRADIPKFCQSILNQAAVDVELEGQVISCLKLKYADQHLSPDCEDQIRVILQESALDYRLDPQLQIHCSEEISRLCPEEAAAQEQSGQVTECLKINILKIKLEGCKMEVFNMLKVSKADVFVDPVLHTACALDIKHHCAAMPPGLGRQMSCLMEALQDRRIHLQPECKKKLQDHIDMWSYAAKMSPQFQEFPIMEERGGPQVSRMLVIASVSLLLFTVCCTLMYVKQKQTKPSKYDILY
;
A
#
# COMPACT_ATOMS: atom_id res chain seq x y z
N MET A 1 6.90 -24.77 24.52
CA MET A 1 5.49 -24.39 24.75
C MET A 1 4.95 -24.71 26.16
N ARG A 2 5.78 -25.05 27.17
CA ARG A 2 5.26 -25.35 28.53
C ARG A 2 4.51 -24.18 29.17
N VAL A 3 5.00 -22.94 28.96
CA VAL A 3 4.39 -21.71 29.50
C VAL A 3 2.96 -21.50 29.00
N CYS A 4 2.66 -21.86 27.75
CA CYS A 4 1.35 -21.65 27.14
C CYS A 4 0.39 -22.85 27.27
N LYS A 5 0.75 -23.92 27.99
CA LYS A 5 -0.03 -25.18 28.03
C LYS A 5 -1.51 -24.95 28.37
N ASN A 6 -1.78 -24.16 29.41
CA ASN A 6 -3.15 -23.88 29.86
C ASN A 6 -3.92 -23.02 28.84
N MET A 7 -3.22 -22.10 28.15
CA MET A 7 -3.83 -21.25 27.13
C MET A 7 -4.17 -22.04 25.86
N ILE A 8 -3.30 -22.97 25.47
CA ILE A 8 -3.57 -23.91 24.37
C ILE A 8 -4.81 -24.74 24.71
N TRP A 9 -4.90 -25.27 25.93
CA TRP A 9 -6.07 -26.03 26.36
C TRP A 9 -7.35 -25.17 26.46
N ARG A 10 -7.25 -23.87 26.73
CA ARG A 10 -8.44 -23.00 26.81
C ARG A 10 -8.93 -22.54 25.44
N PHE A 11 -8.03 -22.14 24.55
CA PHE A 11 -8.39 -21.46 23.31
C PHE A 11 -8.22 -22.31 22.04
N CYS A 12 -7.37 -23.35 22.08
CA CYS A 12 -6.86 -24.01 20.87
C CYS A 12 -6.93 -25.55 20.96
N GLN A 13 -7.92 -26.12 21.67
CA GLN A 13 -8.02 -27.58 21.88
C GLN A 13 -8.09 -28.37 20.57
N GLU A 14 -8.84 -27.84 19.59
CA GLU A 14 -9.11 -28.49 18.30
C GLU A 14 -8.13 -28.06 17.21
N THR A 15 -7.12 -27.24 17.55
CA THR A 15 -6.17 -26.71 16.58
C THR A 15 -5.01 -27.69 16.38
N ASP A 16 -4.70 -28.01 15.12
CA ASP A 16 -3.51 -28.80 14.77
C ASP A 16 -2.23 -28.16 15.33
N GLY A 17 -1.25 -28.99 15.71
CA GLY A 17 0.02 -28.58 16.28
C GLY A 17 0.76 -27.54 15.44
N SER A 18 0.63 -27.61 14.12
CA SER A 18 1.23 -26.65 13.18
C SER A 18 0.63 -25.24 13.25
N ASN A 19 -0.60 -25.10 13.75
CA ASN A 19 -1.38 -23.87 13.79
C ASN A 19 -1.60 -23.31 15.21
N ILE A 20 -1.11 -24.00 16.25
CA ILE A 20 -1.26 -23.56 17.66
C ILE A 20 -0.81 -22.12 17.86
N LEU A 21 0.34 -21.73 17.28
CA LEU A 21 0.83 -20.35 17.41
C LEU A 21 -0.13 -19.34 16.80
N GLN A 22 -0.74 -19.66 15.66
CA GLN A 22 -1.70 -18.78 15.00
C GLN A 22 -2.97 -18.60 15.84
N CYS A 23 -3.52 -19.70 16.40
CA CYS A 23 -4.65 -19.63 17.31
C CYS A 23 -4.32 -18.82 18.58
N LEU A 24 -3.13 -19.02 19.17
CA LEU A 24 -2.69 -18.25 20.33
C LEU A 24 -2.56 -16.75 20.02
N LYS A 25 -2.07 -16.38 18.82
CA LYS A 25 -1.99 -14.99 18.37
C LYS A 25 -3.38 -14.33 18.29
N GLN A 26 -4.37 -15.02 17.75
CA GLN A 26 -5.75 -14.51 17.63
C GLN A 26 -6.39 -14.26 19.00
N ASN A 27 -6.03 -15.05 20.01
CA ASN A 27 -6.57 -14.94 21.37
C ASN A 27 -5.66 -14.14 22.33
N LYS A 28 -4.51 -13.61 21.87
CA LYS A 28 -3.46 -13.01 22.73
C LYS A 28 -3.92 -11.81 23.56
N ASN A 29 -5.00 -11.16 23.14
CA ASN A 29 -5.58 -9.98 23.78
C ASN A 29 -6.83 -10.28 24.61
N SER A 30 -7.20 -11.56 24.76
CA SER A 30 -8.26 -11.97 25.69
C SER A 30 -7.88 -11.60 27.12
N GLU A 31 -8.85 -11.15 27.92
CA GLU A 31 -8.71 -10.93 29.37
C GLU A 31 -8.24 -12.19 30.09
N TRP A 32 -8.60 -13.37 29.56
CA TRP A 32 -8.24 -14.67 30.13
C TRP A 32 -6.88 -15.21 29.66
N MET A 33 -6.11 -14.42 28.90
CA MET A 33 -4.78 -14.79 28.43
C MET A 33 -3.73 -14.63 29.54
N ASP A 34 -3.00 -15.70 29.85
CA ASP A 34 -1.92 -15.67 30.81
C ASP A 34 -0.82 -14.67 30.38
N PRO A 35 -0.41 -13.71 31.23
CA PRO A 35 0.57 -12.69 30.85
C PRO A 35 1.94 -13.24 30.42
N LYS A 36 2.39 -14.38 30.97
CA LYS A 36 3.66 -15.00 30.57
C LYS A 36 3.54 -15.66 29.21
N CYS A 37 2.41 -16.31 28.93
CA CYS A 37 2.11 -16.83 27.60
C CYS A 37 1.98 -15.69 26.57
N LYS A 38 1.26 -14.60 26.90
CA LYS A 38 1.16 -13.41 26.05
C LYS A 38 2.54 -12.88 25.66
N ARG A 39 3.44 -12.72 26.64
CA ARG A 39 4.83 -12.29 26.39
C ARG A 39 5.59 -13.27 25.49
N MET A 40 5.41 -14.58 25.69
CA MET A 40 6.03 -15.59 24.84
C MET A 40 5.53 -15.53 23.39
N ILE A 41 4.24 -15.26 23.18
CA ILE A 41 3.63 -15.06 21.86
C ILE A 41 4.25 -13.82 21.20
N ILE A 42 4.29 -12.69 21.90
CA ILE A 42 4.87 -11.43 21.39
C ILE A 42 6.36 -11.62 21.05
N ASN A 43 7.15 -12.22 21.93
CA ASN A 43 8.57 -12.51 21.66
C ASN A 43 8.74 -13.39 20.42
N ARG A 44 7.86 -14.37 20.23
CA ARG A 44 7.88 -15.19 19.01
C ARG A 44 7.55 -14.37 17.77
N GLN A 45 6.58 -13.45 17.84
CA GLN A 45 6.26 -12.54 16.73
C GLN A 45 7.45 -11.62 16.41
N LEU A 46 8.12 -11.06 17.43
CA LEU A 46 9.32 -10.23 17.25
C LEU A 46 10.39 -10.99 16.47
N THR A 47 10.78 -12.18 16.93
CA THR A 47 11.77 -13.02 16.23
C THR A 47 11.32 -13.43 14.83
N GLN A 48 10.03 -13.68 14.61
CA GLN A 48 9.52 -13.99 13.26
C GLN A 48 9.59 -12.80 12.31
N ASN A 49 9.54 -11.57 12.84
CA ASN A 49 9.59 -10.37 12.03
C ASN A 49 11.02 -9.90 11.75
N THR A 50 12.03 -10.35 12.51
CA THR A 50 13.44 -10.06 12.20
C THR A 50 13.94 -10.82 10.97
N ASP A 51 13.35 -11.97 10.64
CA ASP A 51 13.76 -12.72 9.47
C ASP A 51 12.65 -13.62 8.91
N TYR A 52 12.40 -13.48 7.59
CA TYR A 52 11.38 -14.29 6.91
C TYR A 52 11.65 -15.80 7.00
N ARG A 53 12.91 -16.21 7.18
CA ARG A 53 13.31 -17.62 7.35
C ARG A 53 12.77 -18.21 8.66
N LEU A 54 12.55 -17.38 9.67
CA LEU A 54 12.03 -17.75 10.98
C LEU A 54 10.49 -17.77 11.02
N ASN A 55 9.85 -17.24 9.97
CA ASN A 55 8.40 -17.24 9.79
C ASN A 55 7.97 -18.25 8.69
N PRO A 56 7.68 -19.52 9.04
CA PRO A 56 7.34 -20.54 8.05
C PRO A 56 6.04 -20.26 7.29
N VAL A 57 5.09 -19.53 7.90
CA VAL A 57 3.82 -19.15 7.25
C VAL A 57 4.09 -18.13 6.16
N LEU A 58 4.82 -17.06 6.49
CA LEU A 58 5.25 -16.05 5.51
C LEU A 58 6.09 -16.66 4.39
N ARG A 59 7.09 -17.49 4.74
CA ARG A 59 7.97 -18.13 3.76
C ARG A 59 7.21 -19.02 2.77
N ARG A 60 6.14 -19.67 3.23
CA ARG A 60 5.28 -20.50 2.37
C ARG A 60 4.41 -19.64 1.46
N ALA A 61 3.72 -18.66 2.03
CA ALA A 61 2.79 -17.79 1.31
C ALA A 61 3.50 -16.91 0.27
N CYS A 62 4.65 -16.33 0.64
CA CYS A 62 5.44 -15.45 -0.21
C CYS A 62 6.58 -16.16 -0.95
N ARG A 63 6.50 -17.49 -1.14
CA ARG A 63 7.58 -18.30 -1.73
C ARG A 63 8.03 -17.79 -3.10
N ALA A 64 7.09 -17.37 -3.93
CA ALA A 64 7.38 -16.83 -5.27
C ALA A 64 7.74 -15.34 -5.25
N ASP A 65 7.16 -14.56 -4.33
CA ASP A 65 7.29 -13.11 -4.29
C ASP A 65 8.63 -12.65 -3.70
N ILE A 66 9.16 -13.35 -2.69
CA ILE A 66 10.43 -13.02 -2.05
C ILE A 66 11.61 -12.96 -3.06
N PRO A 67 11.90 -14.03 -3.84
CA PRO A 67 12.96 -13.96 -4.84
C PRO A 67 12.61 -13.06 -6.02
N LYS A 68 11.33 -12.83 -6.32
CA LYS A 68 10.91 -11.95 -7.41
C LYS A 68 11.18 -10.47 -7.10
N PHE A 69 10.84 -10.03 -5.89
CA PHE A 69 10.82 -8.61 -5.55
C PHE A 69 11.96 -8.17 -4.62
N CYS A 70 12.46 -9.07 -3.77
CA CYS A 70 13.41 -8.73 -2.71
C CYS A 70 14.80 -9.35 -2.96
N GLN A 71 15.10 -9.77 -4.19
CA GLN A 71 16.36 -10.44 -4.54
C GLN A 71 17.60 -9.62 -4.20
N SER A 72 17.54 -8.29 -4.34
CA SER A 72 18.67 -7.40 -4.00
C SER A 72 19.08 -7.52 -2.54
N ILE A 73 18.11 -7.65 -1.64
CA ILE A 73 18.34 -7.87 -0.20
C ILE A 73 18.95 -9.24 0.03
N LEU A 74 18.41 -10.27 -0.64
CA LEU A 74 18.93 -11.64 -0.52
C LEU A 74 20.38 -11.76 -1.01
N ASN A 75 20.76 -11.00 -2.05
CA ASN A 75 22.12 -11.00 -2.58
C ASN A 75 23.13 -10.33 -1.62
N GLN A 76 22.67 -9.47 -0.73
CA GLN A 76 23.49 -8.80 0.29
C GLN A 76 23.52 -9.58 1.61
N ALA A 77 22.75 -10.66 1.72
CA ALA A 77 22.65 -11.47 2.92
C ALA A 77 23.99 -12.19 3.20
N ALA A 78 24.59 -11.90 4.35
CA ALA A 78 25.67 -12.71 4.88
C ALA A 78 25.12 -14.04 5.43
N VAL A 79 25.94 -15.09 5.38
CA VAL A 79 25.61 -16.40 5.96
C VAL A 79 25.43 -16.23 7.47
N ASP A 80 24.38 -16.85 8.03
CA ASP A 80 24.03 -16.84 9.46
C ASP A 80 23.82 -15.46 10.12
N VAL A 81 23.63 -14.40 9.32
CA VAL A 81 23.23 -13.07 9.81
C VAL A 81 21.73 -12.87 9.57
N GLU A 82 21.01 -12.37 10.58
CA GLU A 82 19.60 -12.00 10.45
C GLU A 82 19.44 -10.81 9.49
N LEU A 83 18.36 -10.81 8.71
CA LEU A 83 18.09 -9.73 7.74
C LEU A 83 17.38 -8.52 8.35
N GLU A 84 17.28 -8.45 9.68
CA GLU A 84 16.71 -7.31 10.41
C GLU A 84 15.31 -6.86 9.92
N GLY A 85 14.51 -7.78 9.37
CA GLY A 85 13.18 -7.50 8.83
C GLY A 85 13.18 -6.83 7.45
N GLN A 86 14.33 -6.68 6.79
CA GLN A 86 14.44 -6.02 5.47
C GLN A 86 13.57 -6.68 4.40
N VAL A 87 13.47 -8.02 4.39
CA VAL A 87 12.60 -8.74 3.43
C VAL A 87 11.13 -8.43 3.69
N ILE A 88 10.70 -8.36 4.95
CA ILE A 88 9.33 -7.97 5.30
C ILE A 88 9.10 -6.51 4.87
N SER A 89 10.03 -5.59 5.15
CA SER A 89 9.94 -4.19 4.71
C SER A 89 9.78 -4.06 3.19
N CYS A 90 10.56 -4.81 2.41
CA CYS A 90 10.41 -4.90 0.96
C CYS A 90 9.00 -5.38 0.54
N LEU A 91 8.49 -6.45 1.16
CA LEU A 91 7.17 -6.98 0.85
C LEU A 91 6.05 -5.99 1.24
N LYS A 92 6.19 -5.22 2.32
CA LYS A 92 5.24 -4.16 2.69
C LYS A 92 5.10 -3.10 1.60
N LEU A 93 6.20 -2.71 0.96
CA LEU A 93 6.15 -1.76 -0.16
C LEU A 93 5.44 -2.37 -1.38
N LYS A 94 5.67 -3.66 -1.65
CA LYS A 94 4.97 -4.37 -2.74
C LYS A 94 3.50 -4.64 -2.46
N TYR A 95 3.13 -4.77 -1.18
CA TYR A 95 1.73 -4.76 -0.75
C TYR A 95 1.05 -3.43 -1.12
N ALA A 96 1.69 -2.31 -0.79
CA ALA A 96 1.15 -0.99 -1.13
C ALA A 96 1.05 -0.76 -2.66
N ASP A 97 2.01 -1.31 -3.42
CA ASP A 97 2.00 -1.26 -4.89
C ASP A 97 1.04 -2.29 -5.53
N GLN A 98 0.34 -3.12 -4.76
CA GLN A 98 -0.56 -4.19 -5.24
C GLN A 98 0.12 -5.22 -6.16
N HIS A 99 1.39 -5.54 -5.91
CA HIS A 99 2.20 -6.42 -6.76
C HIS A 99 2.36 -7.86 -6.23
N LEU A 100 1.88 -8.15 -5.01
CA LEU A 100 2.04 -9.45 -4.38
C LEU A 100 1.05 -10.48 -4.93
N SER A 101 1.39 -11.77 -4.82
CA SER A 101 0.41 -12.84 -5.01
C SER A 101 -0.65 -12.82 -3.91
N PRO A 102 -1.89 -13.32 -4.15
CA PRO A 102 -2.97 -13.27 -3.16
C PRO A 102 -2.58 -13.88 -1.80
N ASP A 103 -1.94 -15.05 -1.80
CA ASP A 103 -1.50 -15.72 -0.56
C ASP A 103 -0.49 -14.86 0.22
N CYS A 104 0.46 -14.25 -0.50
CA CYS A 104 1.46 -13.39 0.12
C CYS A 104 0.86 -12.07 0.61
N GLU A 105 -0.04 -11.48 -0.17
CA GLU A 105 -0.78 -10.27 0.19
C GLU A 105 -1.53 -10.48 1.51
N ASP A 106 -2.27 -11.58 1.65
CA ASP A 106 -3.03 -11.88 2.87
C ASP A 106 -2.10 -12.05 4.08
N GLN A 107 -0.96 -12.73 3.93
CA GLN A 107 -0.01 -12.87 5.04
C GLN A 107 0.70 -11.57 5.39
N ILE A 108 1.03 -10.73 4.41
CA ILE A 108 1.62 -9.41 4.65
C ILE A 108 0.60 -8.48 5.30
N ARG A 109 -0.69 -8.55 4.93
CA ARG A 109 -1.76 -7.81 5.59
C ARG A 109 -1.83 -8.13 7.08
N VAL A 110 -1.75 -9.42 7.44
CA VAL A 110 -1.73 -9.85 8.85
C VAL A 110 -0.52 -9.26 9.60
N ILE A 111 0.68 -9.34 9.01
CA ILE A 111 1.89 -8.75 9.62
C ILE A 111 1.74 -7.24 9.79
N LEU A 112 1.22 -6.54 8.78
CA LEU A 112 1.00 -5.10 8.81
C LEU A 112 0.00 -4.69 9.90
N GLN A 113 -1.14 -5.38 10.00
CA GLN A 113 -2.13 -5.13 11.05
C GLN A 113 -1.54 -5.34 12.45
N GLU A 114 -0.77 -6.42 12.64
CA GLU A 114 -0.11 -6.71 13.92
C GLU A 114 0.92 -5.65 14.29
N SER A 115 1.76 -5.23 13.33
CA SER A 115 2.76 -4.17 13.51
C SER A 115 2.15 -2.78 13.69
N ALA A 116 1.00 -2.50 13.07
CA ALA A 116 0.31 -1.23 13.23
C ALA A 116 -0.31 -1.08 14.63
N LEU A 117 -0.75 -2.19 15.24
CA LEU A 117 -1.22 -2.19 16.63
C LEU A 117 -0.06 -2.14 17.63
N ASP A 118 1.05 -2.83 17.34
CA ASP A 118 2.23 -2.87 18.20
C ASP A 118 3.50 -2.58 17.39
N TYR A 119 3.94 -1.32 17.44
CA TYR A 119 5.08 -0.78 16.71
C TYR A 119 6.40 -1.54 16.95
N ARG A 120 6.50 -2.29 18.06
CA ARG A 120 7.66 -3.12 18.40
C ARG A 120 7.81 -4.30 17.46
N LEU A 121 6.70 -4.77 16.87
CA LEU A 121 6.67 -5.85 15.89
C LEU A 121 7.20 -5.41 14.52
N ASP A 122 7.66 -4.17 14.35
CA ASP A 122 8.30 -3.70 13.13
C ASP A 122 9.80 -3.44 13.36
N PRO A 123 10.71 -4.37 12.98
CA PRO A 123 12.13 -4.21 13.28
C PRO A 123 12.77 -3.00 12.61
N GLN A 124 12.40 -2.65 11.37
CA GLN A 124 12.94 -1.47 10.70
C GLN A 124 12.51 -0.20 11.42
N LEU A 125 11.27 -0.14 11.90
CA LEU A 125 10.83 0.96 12.73
C LEU A 125 11.62 1.05 14.05
N GLN A 126 11.84 -0.09 14.73
CA GLN A 126 12.64 -0.10 15.97
C GLN A 126 14.06 0.41 15.71
N ILE A 127 14.71 -0.07 14.65
CA ILE A 127 16.08 0.31 14.30
C ILE A 127 16.17 1.82 14.03
N HIS A 128 15.24 2.35 13.23
CA HIS A 128 15.37 3.72 12.73
C HIS A 128 14.69 4.79 13.59
N CYS A 129 13.64 4.45 14.33
CA CYS A 129 12.81 5.41 15.06
C CYS A 129 12.89 5.36 16.59
N SER A 130 13.67 4.46 17.21
CA SER A 130 13.69 4.36 18.69
C SER A 130 13.98 5.68 19.41
N GLU A 131 14.93 6.48 18.90
CA GLU A 131 15.26 7.80 19.47
C GLU A 131 14.11 8.79 19.27
N GLU A 132 13.51 8.81 18.08
CA GLU A 132 12.43 9.72 17.74
C GLU A 132 11.15 9.41 18.52
N ILE A 133 10.84 8.13 18.73
CA ILE A 133 9.73 7.68 19.58
C ILE A 133 9.94 8.16 21.02
N SER A 134 11.13 7.96 21.57
CA SER A 134 11.45 8.40 22.94
C SER A 134 11.36 9.92 23.11
N ARG A 135 11.62 10.68 22.04
CA ARG A 135 11.65 12.15 22.04
C ARG A 135 10.30 12.79 21.73
N LEU A 136 9.56 12.23 20.78
CA LEU A 136 8.33 12.83 20.22
C LEU A 136 7.06 12.17 20.76
N CYS A 137 7.11 10.88 21.11
CA CYS A 137 5.95 10.07 21.51
C CYS A 137 6.15 9.33 22.85
N PRO A 138 6.70 9.99 23.91
CA PRO A 138 7.01 9.30 25.16
C PRO A 138 5.76 8.84 25.92
N GLU A 139 4.67 9.59 25.84
CA GLU A 139 3.41 9.27 26.52
C GLU A 139 2.75 8.02 25.92
N GLU A 140 2.65 7.97 24.59
CA GLU A 140 2.10 6.83 23.85
C GLU A 140 2.97 5.58 24.04
N ALA A 141 4.29 5.74 24.07
CA ALA A 141 5.21 4.64 24.33
C ALA A 141 5.12 4.13 25.78
N ALA A 142 4.92 5.02 26.75
CA ALA A 142 4.80 4.68 28.17
C ALA A 142 3.48 3.95 28.49
N ALA A 143 2.40 4.23 27.76
CA ALA A 143 1.13 3.53 27.91
C ALA A 143 1.25 2.02 27.60
N GLN A 144 2.22 1.62 26.77
CA GLN A 144 2.46 0.23 26.34
C GLN A 144 1.21 -0.47 25.76
N GLU A 145 0.27 0.32 25.24
CA GLU A 145 -0.97 -0.16 24.66
C GLU A 145 -0.75 -0.66 23.23
N GLN A 146 -1.48 -1.71 22.85
CA GLN A 146 -1.50 -2.24 21.47
C GLN A 146 -2.62 -1.58 20.66
N SER A 147 -2.64 -0.24 20.64
CA SER A 147 -3.69 0.59 20.05
C SER A 147 -3.23 1.34 18.79
N GLY A 148 -1.93 1.26 18.45
CA GLY A 148 -1.32 1.97 17.31
C GLY A 148 -0.99 3.44 17.54
N GLN A 149 -1.20 3.97 18.75
CA GLN A 149 -0.99 5.39 19.08
C GLN A 149 0.46 5.86 18.84
N VAL A 150 1.47 5.01 19.07
CA VAL A 150 2.86 5.37 18.78
C VAL A 150 3.07 5.62 17.29
N THR A 151 2.49 4.78 16.42
CA THR A 151 2.61 4.96 14.96
C THR A 151 1.85 6.20 14.49
N GLU A 152 0.70 6.49 15.10
CA GLU A 152 -0.07 7.70 14.82
C GLU A 152 0.67 8.96 15.25
N CYS A 153 1.27 8.97 16.44
CA CYS A 153 2.08 10.08 16.94
C CYS A 153 3.27 10.38 16.01
N LEU A 154 3.95 9.34 15.50
CA LEU A 154 5.02 9.51 14.53
C LEU A 154 4.54 10.16 13.22
N LYS A 155 3.39 9.72 12.69
CA LYS A 155 2.79 10.31 11.47
C LYS A 155 2.47 11.79 11.67
N ILE A 156 1.81 12.14 12.77
CA ILE A 156 1.46 13.53 13.12
C ILE A 156 2.72 14.40 13.27
N ASN A 157 3.79 13.84 13.83
CA ASN A 157 5.04 14.55 14.04
C ASN A 157 6.06 14.39 12.89
N ILE A 158 5.65 13.93 11.70
CA ILE A 158 6.56 13.69 10.55
C ILE A 158 7.47 14.88 10.22
N LEU A 159 6.97 16.11 10.38
CA LEU A 159 7.74 17.34 10.13
C LEU A 159 8.82 17.62 11.20
N LYS A 160 8.66 17.04 12.40
CA LYS A 160 9.58 17.21 13.54
C LYS A 160 10.60 16.08 13.65
N ILE A 161 10.46 15.00 12.86
CA ILE A 161 11.42 13.90 12.82
C ILE A 161 12.71 14.39 12.16
N LYS A 162 13.83 14.18 12.83
CA LYS A 162 15.17 14.60 12.41
C LYS A 162 15.95 13.46 11.77
N LEU A 163 15.75 12.23 12.25
CA LEU A 163 16.41 11.05 11.69
C LEU A 163 15.76 10.67 10.35
N GLU A 164 16.53 10.79 9.26
CA GLU A 164 16.03 10.48 7.92
C GLU A 164 15.60 9.02 7.77
N GLY A 165 16.29 8.08 8.42
CA GLY A 165 15.87 6.67 8.46
C GLY A 165 14.46 6.53 9.06
N CYS A 166 14.20 7.20 10.19
CA CYS A 166 12.88 7.17 10.82
C CYS A 166 11.82 7.80 9.91
N LYS A 167 12.15 8.94 9.31
CA LYS A 167 11.27 9.68 8.42
C LYS A 167 10.85 8.82 7.22
N MET A 168 11.78 8.06 6.65
CA MET A 168 11.51 7.11 5.58
C MET A 168 10.58 5.97 6.02
N GLU A 169 10.77 5.40 7.21
CA GLU A 169 9.86 4.38 7.72
C GLU A 169 8.44 4.92 7.96
N VAL A 170 8.30 6.16 8.45
CA VAL A 170 6.99 6.80 8.58
C VAL A 170 6.35 7.10 7.22
N PHE A 171 7.13 7.48 6.20
CA PHE A 171 6.62 7.57 4.83
C PHE A 171 6.17 6.20 4.28
N ASN A 172 6.90 5.13 4.57
CA ASN A 172 6.50 3.78 4.18
C ASN A 172 5.18 3.36 4.86
N MET A 173 5.00 3.71 6.14
CA MET A 173 3.72 3.50 6.83
C MET A 173 2.57 4.26 6.18
N LEU A 174 2.78 5.55 5.88
CA LEU A 174 1.78 6.37 5.21
C LEU A 174 1.39 5.79 3.83
N LYS A 175 2.35 5.19 3.12
CA LYS A 175 2.11 4.60 1.80
C LYS A 175 1.23 3.37 1.93
N VAL A 176 1.56 2.51 2.89
CA VAL A 176 0.83 1.29 3.18
C VAL A 176 -0.56 1.59 3.75
N SER A 177 -0.72 2.60 4.61
CA SER A 177 -2.02 2.99 5.15
C SER A 177 -2.94 3.63 4.11
N LYS A 178 -2.39 4.32 3.10
CA LYS A 178 -3.17 4.77 1.94
C LYS A 178 -3.70 3.58 1.13
N ALA A 179 -2.92 2.51 1.02
CA ALA A 179 -3.30 1.32 0.27
C ALA A 179 -4.29 0.41 1.01
N ASP A 180 -4.44 0.53 2.33
CA ASP A 180 -5.41 -0.24 3.09
C ASP A 180 -5.75 0.45 4.42
N VAL A 181 -7.04 0.74 4.65
CA VAL A 181 -7.47 1.34 5.92
C VAL A 181 -7.25 0.41 7.11
N PHE A 182 -7.29 -0.92 6.92
CA PHE A 182 -7.18 -1.88 8.03
C PHE A 182 -5.78 -1.96 8.64
N VAL A 183 -4.74 -1.48 7.94
CA VAL A 183 -3.37 -1.39 8.49
C VAL A 183 -3.11 -0.04 9.17
N ASP A 184 -4.17 0.72 9.42
CA ASP A 184 -4.18 1.96 10.18
C ASP A 184 -5.26 1.90 11.28
N PRO A 185 -4.96 1.33 12.45
CA PRO A 185 -5.98 1.04 13.46
C PRO A 185 -6.66 2.30 14.00
N VAL A 186 -5.97 3.44 14.05
CA VAL A 186 -6.55 4.72 14.50
C VAL A 186 -7.56 5.24 13.47
N LEU A 187 -7.16 5.30 12.19
CA LEU A 187 -8.06 5.73 11.12
C LEU A 187 -9.23 4.76 10.93
N HIS A 188 -8.96 3.45 10.91
CA HIS A 188 -9.99 2.42 10.78
C HIS A 188 -11.01 2.51 11.91
N THR A 189 -10.57 2.71 13.15
CA THR A 189 -11.49 2.83 14.30
C THR A 189 -12.34 4.09 14.18
N ALA A 190 -11.75 5.22 13.80
CA ALA A 190 -12.48 6.48 13.59
C ALA A 190 -13.55 6.34 12.48
N CYS A 191 -13.26 5.57 11.44
CA CYS A 191 -14.11 5.39 10.27
C CYS A 191 -14.95 4.11 10.26
N ALA A 192 -14.94 3.29 11.32
CA ALA A 192 -15.56 1.96 11.32
C ALA A 192 -17.07 1.99 10.98
N LEU A 193 -17.80 2.97 11.52
CA LEU A 193 -19.23 3.15 11.23
C LEU A 193 -19.46 3.58 9.78
N ASP A 194 -18.67 4.53 9.29
CA ASP A 194 -18.79 5.03 7.92
C ASP A 194 -18.43 3.96 6.89
N ILE A 195 -17.40 3.15 7.15
CA ILE A 195 -17.06 1.98 6.32
C ILE A 195 -18.26 1.04 6.26
N LYS A 196 -18.89 0.74 7.39
CA LYS A 196 -20.06 -0.15 7.47
C LYS A 196 -21.28 0.42 6.74
N HIS A 197 -21.49 1.74 6.77
CA HIS A 197 -22.69 2.34 6.19
C HIS A 197 -22.53 2.71 4.71
N HIS A 198 -21.34 3.14 4.30
CA HIS A 198 -21.10 3.69 2.96
C HIS A 198 -20.22 2.78 2.09
N CYS A 199 -19.33 1.99 2.69
CA CYS A 199 -18.34 1.19 1.97
C CYS A 199 -18.47 -0.32 2.17
N ALA A 200 -19.58 -0.81 2.73
CA ALA A 200 -19.74 -2.24 3.08
C ALA A 200 -19.68 -3.20 1.88
N ALA A 201 -20.05 -2.73 0.68
CA ALA A 201 -19.94 -3.52 -0.54
C ALA A 201 -18.49 -3.70 -1.02
N MET A 202 -17.55 -2.88 -0.51
CA MET A 202 -16.15 -2.92 -0.91
C MET A 202 -15.37 -3.92 -0.05
N PRO A 203 -14.82 -4.99 -0.64
CA PRO A 203 -13.98 -5.92 0.09
C PRO A 203 -12.66 -5.25 0.57
N PRO A 204 -12.10 -5.69 1.72
CA PRO A 204 -10.80 -5.22 2.23
C PRO A 204 -9.65 -5.36 1.23
N GLY A 205 -8.56 -4.60 1.47
CA GLY A 205 -7.36 -4.60 0.64
C GLY A 205 -7.49 -3.82 -0.69
N LEU A 206 -6.38 -3.72 -1.41
CA LEU A 206 -6.26 -3.05 -2.71
C LEU A 206 -6.73 -1.59 -2.74
N GLY A 207 -6.73 -0.89 -1.60
CA GLY A 207 -7.16 0.50 -1.49
C GLY A 207 -8.66 0.72 -1.61
N ARG A 208 -9.48 -0.31 -1.85
CA ARG A 208 -10.90 -0.15 -2.24
C ARG A 208 -11.73 0.60 -1.20
N GLN A 209 -11.63 0.20 0.06
CA GLN A 209 -12.33 0.90 1.15
C GLN A 209 -11.76 2.30 1.40
N MET A 210 -10.45 2.49 1.19
CA MET A 210 -9.84 3.82 1.31
C MET A 210 -10.33 4.77 0.21
N SER A 211 -10.34 4.31 -1.04
CA SER A 211 -10.90 5.05 -2.18
C SER A 211 -12.37 5.43 -1.94
N CYS A 212 -13.19 4.48 -1.47
CA CYS A 212 -14.57 4.74 -1.10
C CYS A 212 -14.71 5.84 -0.02
N LEU A 213 -13.89 5.79 1.04
CA LEU A 213 -13.89 6.83 2.07
C LEU A 213 -13.48 8.20 1.53
N MET A 214 -12.46 8.26 0.67
CA MET A 214 -12.02 9.52 0.04
C MET A 214 -13.08 10.10 -0.90
N GLU A 215 -13.79 9.26 -1.66
CA GLU A 215 -14.92 9.68 -2.49
C GLU A 215 -16.10 10.17 -1.63
N ALA A 216 -16.43 9.44 -0.57
CA ALA A 216 -17.48 9.81 0.37
C ALA A 216 -17.20 11.14 1.08
N LEU A 217 -15.94 11.45 1.36
CA LEU A 217 -15.52 12.74 1.92
C LEU A 217 -15.79 13.91 0.96
N GLN A 218 -15.71 13.67 -0.36
CA GLN A 218 -15.93 14.69 -1.40
C GLN A 218 -17.41 14.82 -1.79
N ASP A 219 -18.21 13.78 -1.59
CA ASP A 219 -19.64 13.79 -1.90
C ASP A 219 -20.44 14.60 -0.87
N ARG A 220 -21.05 15.71 -1.31
CA ARG A 220 -21.90 16.58 -0.48
C ARG A 220 -23.16 15.88 0.05
N ARG A 221 -23.53 14.72 -0.50
CA ARG A 221 -24.70 13.94 -0.07
C ARG A 221 -24.37 13.02 1.09
N ILE A 222 -23.09 12.65 1.25
CA ILE A 222 -22.63 11.73 2.29
C ILE A 222 -22.11 12.55 3.47
N HIS A 223 -22.51 12.17 4.68
CA HIS A 223 -22.07 12.81 5.91
C HIS A 223 -21.32 11.79 6.76
N LEU A 224 -19.99 11.80 6.64
CA LEU A 224 -19.12 10.99 7.48
C LEU A 224 -19.22 11.43 8.95
N GLN A 225 -18.97 10.50 9.88
CA GLN A 225 -18.83 10.82 11.29
C GLN A 225 -17.76 11.91 11.48
N PRO A 226 -17.94 12.86 12.44
CA PRO A 226 -17.00 13.96 12.65
C PRO A 226 -15.55 13.50 12.87
N GLU A 227 -15.36 12.43 13.64
CA GLU A 227 -14.03 11.85 13.92
C GLU A 227 -13.41 11.22 12.67
N CYS A 228 -14.17 10.43 11.89
CA CYS A 228 -13.69 9.88 10.63
C CYS A 228 -13.32 10.98 9.66
N LYS A 229 -14.19 11.99 9.48
CA LYS A 229 -13.94 13.12 8.59
C LYS A 229 -12.64 13.84 8.93
N LYS A 230 -12.44 14.15 10.21
CA LYS A 230 -11.23 14.82 10.70
C LYS A 230 -9.98 13.96 10.45
N LYS A 231 -9.99 12.71 10.93
CA LYS A 231 -8.84 11.81 10.79
C LYS A 231 -8.51 11.50 9.33
N LEU A 232 -9.51 11.27 8.49
CA LEU A 232 -9.31 11.05 7.07
C LEU A 232 -8.70 12.27 6.40
N GLN A 233 -9.15 13.49 6.75
CA GLN A 233 -8.56 14.72 6.22
C GLN A 233 -7.11 14.91 6.66
N ASP A 234 -6.80 14.68 7.95
CA ASP A 234 -5.44 14.73 8.47
C ASP A 234 -4.52 13.75 7.70
N HIS A 235 -5.01 12.55 7.39
CA HIS A 235 -4.26 11.55 6.62
C HIS A 235 -4.06 11.95 5.16
N ILE A 236 -5.07 12.54 4.51
CA ILE A 236 -4.95 13.08 3.15
C ILE A 236 -3.84 14.13 3.07
N ASP A 237 -3.78 15.02 4.06
CA ASP A 237 -2.75 16.06 4.13
C ASP A 237 -1.35 15.45 4.32
N MET A 238 -1.23 14.44 5.20
CA MET A 238 0.02 13.71 5.42
C MET A 238 0.47 12.93 4.17
N TRP A 239 -0.45 12.27 3.45
CA TRP A 239 -0.14 11.58 2.19
C TRP A 239 0.29 12.55 1.10
N SER A 240 -0.38 13.71 0.99
CA SER A 240 -0.01 14.78 0.05
C SER A 240 1.39 15.31 0.34
N TYR A 241 1.74 15.47 1.61
CA TYR A 241 3.10 15.82 2.02
C TYR A 241 4.11 14.72 1.65
N ALA A 242 3.83 13.46 1.99
CA ALA A 242 4.71 12.33 1.69
C ALA A 242 4.95 12.17 0.17
N ALA A 243 3.91 12.34 -0.66
CA ALA A 243 4.00 12.29 -2.12
C ALA A 243 4.94 13.34 -2.73
N LYS A 244 5.04 14.52 -2.09
CA LYS A 244 5.95 15.60 -2.52
C LYS A 244 7.39 15.35 -2.09
N MET A 245 7.59 14.67 -0.96
CA MET A 245 8.88 14.56 -0.31
C MET A 245 9.60 13.24 -0.55
N SER A 246 8.88 12.16 -0.89
CA SER A 246 9.44 10.83 -1.08
C SER A 246 9.08 10.25 -2.45
N PRO A 247 10.08 9.99 -3.32
CA PRO A 247 9.85 9.34 -4.62
C PRO A 247 9.19 7.96 -4.49
N GLN A 248 9.40 7.28 -3.35
CA GLN A 248 8.82 5.96 -3.08
C GLN A 248 7.30 6.03 -2.88
N PHE A 249 6.77 7.21 -2.53
CA PHE A 249 5.35 7.48 -2.36
C PHE A 249 4.66 7.87 -3.66
N GLN A 250 5.44 8.21 -4.70
CA GLN A 250 4.88 8.44 -6.02
C GLN A 250 4.38 7.10 -6.56
N GLU A 251 3.06 6.94 -6.63
CA GLU A 251 2.45 6.05 -7.60
C GLU A 251 3.09 6.40 -8.94
N PHE A 252 3.74 5.43 -9.61
CA PHE A 252 4.12 5.64 -11.00
C PHE A 252 2.90 6.21 -11.70
N PRO A 253 3.01 7.35 -12.40
CA PRO A 253 1.87 7.88 -13.11
C PRO A 253 1.37 6.75 -14.02
N ILE A 254 0.06 6.46 -13.95
CA ILE A 254 -0.67 6.02 -15.13
C ILE A 254 -0.09 6.87 -16.26
N MET A 255 0.44 6.25 -17.32
CA MET A 255 0.93 6.99 -18.47
C MET A 255 -0.12 8.04 -18.79
N GLU A 256 0.16 9.28 -18.41
CA GLU A 256 -0.59 10.42 -18.88
C GLU A 256 -0.33 10.33 -20.36
N GLU A 257 -1.36 9.92 -21.13
CA GLU A 257 -1.28 9.93 -22.58
C GLU A 257 -0.67 11.29 -22.91
N ARG A 258 0.57 11.28 -23.41
CA ARG A 258 1.18 12.44 -24.03
C ARG A 258 0.43 12.67 -25.33
N GLY A 259 -0.85 13.05 -25.24
CA GLY A 259 -1.52 13.92 -26.19
C GLY A 259 -0.95 15.32 -26.06
N GLY A 260 0.38 15.45 -26.19
CA GLY A 260 1.03 16.74 -26.26
C GLY A 260 0.66 17.43 -27.58
N PRO A 261 0.96 18.74 -27.71
CA PRO A 261 0.67 19.54 -28.92
C PRO A 261 1.27 18.96 -30.22
N GLN A 262 2.24 18.04 -30.09
CA GLN A 262 2.90 17.34 -31.19
C GLN A 262 1.95 16.39 -31.93
N VAL A 263 1.07 15.66 -31.22
CA VAL A 263 0.12 14.72 -31.86
C VAL A 263 -0.97 15.49 -32.61
N SER A 264 -1.47 16.58 -32.02
CA SER A 264 -2.39 17.52 -32.68
C SER A 264 -1.75 18.17 -33.91
N ARG A 265 -0.48 18.60 -33.83
CA ARG A 265 0.27 19.14 -34.97
C ARG A 265 0.46 18.13 -36.09
N MET A 266 0.77 16.86 -35.78
CA MET A 266 0.91 15.81 -36.79
C MET A 266 -0.42 15.49 -37.49
N LEU A 267 -1.54 15.49 -36.75
CA LEU A 267 -2.87 15.29 -37.33
C LEU A 267 -3.29 16.46 -38.24
N VAL A 268 -2.95 17.70 -37.87
CA VAL A 268 -3.21 18.89 -38.70
C VAL A 268 -2.33 18.89 -39.96
N ILE A 269 -1.06 18.50 -39.86
CA ILE A 269 -0.18 18.39 -41.04
C ILE A 269 -0.65 17.28 -41.97
N ALA A 270 -1.08 16.14 -41.42
CA ALA A 270 -1.63 15.03 -42.21
C ALA A 270 -2.93 15.42 -42.92
N SER A 271 -3.85 16.14 -42.26
CA SER A 271 -5.11 16.57 -42.86
C SER A 271 -4.90 17.64 -43.95
N VAL A 272 -4.01 18.60 -43.73
CA VAL A 272 -3.62 19.60 -44.75
C VAL A 272 -2.95 18.92 -45.95
N SER A 273 -2.09 17.91 -45.71
CA SER A 273 -1.45 17.15 -46.79
C SER A 273 -2.46 16.35 -47.61
N LEU A 274 -3.44 15.72 -46.96
CA LEU A 274 -4.52 14.98 -47.64
C LEU A 274 -5.43 15.92 -48.46
N LEU A 275 -5.73 17.11 -47.93
CA LEU A 275 -6.48 18.14 -48.64
C LEU A 275 -5.72 18.68 -49.85
N LEU A 276 -4.42 18.95 -49.71
CA LEU A 276 -3.57 19.36 -50.84
C LEU A 276 -3.49 18.26 -51.90
N PHE A 277 -3.38 16.99 -51.49
CA PHE A 277 -3.33 15.86 -52.41
C PHE A 277 -4.66 15.67 -53.17
N THR A 278 -5.80 15.80 -52.47
CA THR A 278 -7.13 15.72 -53.10
C THR A 278 -7.42 16.90 -54.02
N VAL A 279 -7.00 18.12 -53.66
CA VAL A 279 -7.07 19.29 -54.55
C VAL A 279 -6.16 19.10 -55.78
N CYS A 280 -4.96 18.55 -55.60
CA CYS A 280 -4.06 18.26 -56.72
C CYS A 280 -4.63 17.19 -57.66
N CYS A 281 -5.18 16.10 -57.11
CA CYS A 281 -5.87 15.05 -57.88
C CYS A 281 -7.11 15.58 -58.62
N THR A 282 -7.92 16.43 -57.99
CA THR A 282 -9.10 17.03 -58.65
C THR A 282 -8.70 18.01 -59.75
N LEU A 283 -7.67 18.85 -59.53
CA LEU A 283 -7.12 19.72 -60.56
C LEU A 283 -6.52 18.93 -61.72
N MET A 284 -5.80 17.85 -61.45
CA MET A 284 -5.30 16.95 -62.49
C MET A 284 -6.43 16.27 -63.26
N TYR A 285 -7.47 15.78 -62.57
CA TYR A 285 -8.65 15.18 -63.19
C TYR A 285 -9.41 16.17 -64.08
N VAL A 286 -9.57 17.42 -63.63
CA VAL A 286 -10.19 18.50 -64.42
C VAL A 286 -9.32 18.85 -65.64
N LYS A 287 -7.99 18.94 -65.47
CA LYS A 287 -7.05 19.19 -66.57
C LYS A 287 -7.06 18.05 -67.60
N GLN A 288 -7.21 16.80 -67.15
CA GLN A 288 -7.34 15.63 -68.00
C GLN A 288 -8.71 15.55 -68.71
N LYS A 289 -9.76 16.14 -68.13
CA LYS A 289 -11.08 16.30 -68.78
C LYS A 289 -11.06 17.41 -69.84
N GLN A 290 -10.30 18.49 -69.62
CA GLN A 290 -10.14 19.57 -70.60
C GLN A 290 -9.24 19.18 -71.79
N THR A 291 -8.36 18.20 -71.64
CA THR A 291 -7.50 17.67 -72.72
C THR A 291 -8.10 16.47 -73.46
N LYS A 292 -9.35 16.05 -73.14
CA LYS A 292 -10.07 15.09 -73.97
C LYS A 292 -10.76 15.81 -75.15
N PRO A 293 -10.39 15.51 -76.40
CA PRO A 293 -10.95 16.19 -77.57
C PRO A 293 -12.45 15.86 -77.77
N SER A 294 -13.19 16.87 -78.21
CA SER A 294 -14.60 16.82 -78.62
C SER A 294 -14.83 15.69 -79.63
N LYS A 295 -15.76 14.78 -79.33
CA LYS A 295 -16.27 13.78 -80.29
C LYS A 295 -17.34 14.41 -81.19
N TYR A 296 -16.97 15.45 -81.93
CA TYR A 296 -17.70 15.95 -83.09
C TYR A 296 -16.70 16.63 -84.01
N ASP A 297 -16.13 15.83 -84.91
CA ASP A 297 -15.59 16.23 -86.22
C ASP A 297 -15.00 14.97 -86.88
N ILE A 298 -15.82 14.10 -87.49
CA ILE A 298 -15.57 13.42 -88.78
C ILE A 298 -16.92 12.97 -89.38
N LEU A 299 -17.34 13.69 -90.43
CA LEU A 299 -18.07 13.29 -91.65
C LEU A 299 -18.60 11.84 -91.76
N TYR A 300 -19.92 11.66 -91.74
CA TYR A 300 -20.83 11.40 -92.88
C TYR A 300 -22.24 11.08 -92.35
#